data_AF-A0A9W8K1G1-F1
#
_entry.id   AF-A0A9W8K1G1-F1
#
_cell.length_a   1.000
_cell.length_b   1.000
_cell.length_c   1.000
_cell.angle_alpha   90.00
_cell.angle_beta   90.00
_cell.angle_gamma   90.00
#
_symmetry.space_group_name_H-M   'P 1'
#
loop_
_entity.id
_entity.type
_entity.pdbx_description
1 polymer ?
#
loop_
_entity_poly.entity_id
_entity_poly.type
_entity_poly.pdbx_seq_one_letter_code
_entity_poly.pdbx_strand_id
1 'polypeptide(L)'
;MTTIPSRLATLTRTSPSASDARKRVLKLYRDWYRAAPEICSLYSLSQSLSQVRHALRHNFEKNRHVTDPRAIDVLVLKGRQDYQETMNCWKQTDHVVGILLESKDRPQRTFLQKFYEGRDEEAIVPAASGI
;
A
#
# COMPACT_ATOMS: atom_id res chain seq x y z
N MET A 1 -2.21 -24.00 -26.09
CA MET A 1 -2.74 -24.09 -24.70
C MET A 1 -3.14 -22.70 -24.24
N THR A 2 -4.39 -22.50 -23.84
CA THR A 2 -4.86 -21.25 -23.24
C THR A 2 -4.86 -21.40 -21.71
N THR A 3 -4.18 -20.51 -21.00
CA THR A 3 -4.11 -20.53 -19.52
C THR A 3 -5.17 -19.59 -18.95
N ILE A 4 -5.99 -20.08 -18.01
CA ILE A 4 -7.03 -19.29 -17.33
C ILE A 4 -6.36 -18.41 -16.25
N PRO A 5 -6.72 -17.11 -16.15
CA PRO A 5 -6.14 -16.23 -15.14
C PRO A 5 -6.63 -16.58 -13.73
N SER A 6 -5.82 -16.27 -12.73
CA SER A 6 -6.15 -16.45 -11.32
C SER A 6 -7.28 -15.54 -10.85
N ARG A 7 -7.93 -15.91 -9.74
CA ARG A 7 -9.01 -15.14 -9.14
C ARG A 7 -8.55 -13.70 -8.85
N LEU A 8 -9.39 -12.72 -9.19
CA LEU A 8 -9.15 -11.27 -9.06
C LEU A 8 -8.06 -10.67 -9.98
N ALA A 9 -7.53 -11.45 -10.92
CA ALA A 9 -6.58 -10.93 -11.90
C ALA A 9 -7.21 -9.79 -12.72
N THR A 10 -6.45 -8.71 -12.92
CA THR A 10 -6.87 -7.56 -13.71
C THR A 10 -5.82 -7.31 -14.79
N LEU A 11 -6.26 -7.02 -16.02
CA LEU A 11 -5.35 -6.68 -17.11
C LEU A 11 -4.63 -5.36 -16.82
N THR A 12 -3.32 -5.38 -17.02
CA THR A 12 -2.48 -4.17 -17.01
C THR A 12 -2.89 -3.25 -18.14
N ARG A 13 -3.15 -1.98 -17.81
CA ARG A 13 -3.43 -0.92 -18.78
C ARG A 13 -2.91 0.42 -18.30
N THR A 14 -2.58 1.29 -19.23
CA THR A 14 -2.24 2.69 -18.98
C THR A 14 -3.50 3.56 -18.94
N SER A 15 -3.46 4.63 -18.18
CA SER A 15 -4.53 5.62 -18.10
C SER A 15 -4.36 6.67 -19.19
N PRO A 16 -5.39 6.96 -20.00
CA PRO A 16 -5.31 7.99 -21.04
C PRO A 16 -5.43 9.42 -20.46
N SER A 17 -5.94 9.55 -19.23
CA SER A 17 -6.13 10.84 -18.57
C SER A 17 -6.06 10.71 -17.05
N ALA A 18 -5.71 11.81 -16.37
CA ALA A 18 -5.67 11.86 -14.91
C ALA A 18 -7.04 11.55 -14.26
N SER A 19 -8.15 11.86 -14.95
CA SER A 19 -9.48 11.54 -14.46
C SER A 19 -9.77 10.03 -14.51
N ASP A 20 -9.29 9.30 -15.52
CA ASP A 20 -9.36 7.83 -15.54
C ASP A 20 -8.48 7.22 -14.45
N ALA A 21 -7.23 7.71 -14.30
CA ALA A 21 -6.34 7.28 -13.24
C ALA A 21 -6.99 7.43 -11.84
N ARG A 22 -7.59 8.60 -11.57
CA ARG A 22 -8.31 8.86 -10.31
C ARG A 22 -9.47 7.87 -10.09
N LYS A 23 -10.27 7.58 -11.13
CA LYS A 23 -11.36 6.59 -11.02
C LYS A 23 -10.82 5.20 -10.68
N ARG A 24 -9.69 4.80 -11.26
CA ARG A 24 -9.03 3.51 -10.99
C ARG A 24 -8.51 3.42 -9.55
N VAL A 25 -7.86 4.47 -9.06
CA VAL A 25 -7.39 4.56 -7.67
C VAL A 25 -8.58 4.47 -6.70
N LEU A 26 -9.65 5.22 -6.94
CA LEU A 26 -10.85 5.17 -6.10
C LEU A 26 -11.53 3.80 -6.11
N LYS A 27 -11.58 3.13 -7.27
CA LYS A 27 -12.08 1.76 -7.37
C LYS A 27 -11.21 0.82 -6.53
N LEU A 28 -9.89 0.90 -6.66
CA LEU A 28 -8.95 0.10 -5.87
C LEU A 28 -9.13 0.32 -4.37
N TYR A 29 -9.22 1.58 -3.92
CA TYR A 29 -9.46 1.91 -2.51
C TYR A 29 -10.77 1.31 -1.98
N ARG A 30 -11.86 1.38 -2.78
CA ARG A 30 -13.16 0.80 -2.40
C ARG A 30 -13.10 -0.72 -2.30
N ASP A 31 -12.41 -1.38 -3.21
CA ASP A 31 -12.23 -2.84 -3.20
C ASP A 31 -11.52 -3.27 -1.90
N TRP A 32 -10.40 -2.62 -1.56
CA TRP A 32 -9.69 -2.86 -0.30
C TRP A 32 -10.53 -2.55 0.95
N TYR A 33 -11.24 -1.41 0.97
CA TYR A 33 -12.05 -1.02 2.13
C TYR A 33 -13.18 -2.02 2.43
N ARG A 34 -13.76 -2.59 1.37
CA ARG A 34 -14.81 -3.63 1.47
C ARG A 34 -14.25 -5.00 1.84
N ALA A 35 -13.05 -5.32 1.38
CA ALA A 35 -12.37 -6.57 1.71
C ALA A 35 -11.81 -6.61 3.14
N ALA A 36 -11.64 -5.46 3.80
CA ALA A 36 -11.05 -5.39 5.13
C ALA A 36 -11.63 -6.37 6.18
N PRO A 37 -12.96 -6.59 6.30
CA PRO A 37 -13.52 -7.60 7.21
C PRO A 37 -13.12 -9.03 6.84
N GLU A 38 -13.10 -9.33 5.54
CA GLU A 38 -12.69 -10.64 5.02
C GLU A 38 -11.21 -10.89 5.31
N ILE A 39 -10.35 -9.89 5.12
CA ILE A 39 -8.92 -9.95 5.46
C ILE A 39 -8.73 -10.23 6.96
N CYS A 40 -9.48 -9.54 7.83
CA CYS A 40 -9.40 -9.78 9.28
C CYS A 40 -9.75 -11.24 9.62
N SER A 41 -10.78 -11.80 8.97
CA SER A 41 -11.20 -13.18 9.17
C SER A 41 -10.24 -14.21 8.58
N LEU A 42 -9.73 -13.97 7.37
CA LEU A 42 -8.82 -14.90 6.67
C LEU A 42 -7.50 -15.05 7.42
N TYR A 43 -6.97 -13.95 7.94
CA TYR A 43 -5.67 -13.90 8.62
C TYR A 43 -5.77 -13.94 10.14
N SER A 44 -6.98 -14.04 10.71
CA SER A 44 -7.21 -14.01 12.17
C SER A 44 -6.44 -12.88 12.87
N LEU A 45 -6.55 -11.67 12.32
CA LEU A 45 -5.79 -10.51 12.79
C LEU A 45 -6.24 -10.11 14.21
N SER A 46 -5.29 -9.73 15.06
CA SER A 46 -5.56 -9.22 16.41
C SER A 46 -6.01 -7.75 16.41
N GLN A 47 -5.78 -7.03 15.31
CA GLN A 47 -6.14 -5.63 15.16
C GLN A 47 -7.63 -5.46 14.83
N SER A 48 -8.21 -4.35 15.28
CA SER A 48 -9.60 -4.02 14.95
C SER A 48 -9.78 -3.68 13.47
N LEU A 49 -10.97 -3.94 12.93
CA LEU A 49 -11.34 -3.57 11.55
C LEU A 49 -11.13 -2.07 11.26
N SER A 50 -11.38 -1.22 12.26
CA SER A 50 -11.15 0.22 12.16
C SER A 50 -9.68 0.56 11.92
N GLN A 51 -8.78 -0.09 12.69
CA GLN A 51 -7.33 0.09 12.52
C GLN A 51 -6.85 -0.37 11.15
N VAL A 52 -7.35 -1.51 10.65
CA VAL A 52 -7.02 -2.00 9.30
C VAL A 52 -7.43 -0.99 8.22
N ARG A 53 -8.64 -0.44 8.32
CA ARG A 53 -9.12 0.60 7.38
C ARG A 53 -8.33 1.89 7.48
N HIS A 54 -7.93 2.28 8.69
CA HIS A 54 -7.09 3.44 8.92
C HIS A 54 -5.70 3.27 8.29
N ALA A 55 -5.05 2.13 8.52
CA ALA A 55 -3.75 1.79 7.94
C ALA A 55 -3.81 1.77 6.40
N LEU A 56 -4.86 1.17 5.84
CA LEU A 56 -5.11 1.20 4.40
C LEU A 56 -5.20 2.65 3.89
N ARG A 57 -6.05 3.48 4.51
CA ARG A 57 -6.20 4.90 4.12
C ARG A 57 -4.86 5.63 4.19
N HIS A 58 -4.11 5.43 5.26
CA HIS A 58 -2.80 6.04 5.45
C HIS A 58 -1.83 5.65 4.32
N ASN A 59 -1.81 4.39 3.88
CA ASN A 59 -1.00 3.96 2.74
C ASN A 59 -1.41 4.60 1.40
N PHE A 60 -2.71 4.85 1.18
CA PHE A 60 -3.16 5.63 0.02
C PHE A 60 -2.78 7.11 0.11
N GLU A 61 -2.84 7.71 1.31
CA GLU A 61 -2.47 9.11 1.53
C GLU A 61 -0.95 9.35 1.37
N LYS A 62 -0.08 8.37 1.67
CA LYS A 62 1.37 8.46 1.40
C LYS A 62 1.69 8.82 -0.05
N ASN A 63 0.89 8.31 -0.99
CA ASN A 63 1.07 8.52 -2.42
C ASN A 63 0.25 9.70 -2.97
N ARG A 64 -0.35 10.52 -2.11
CA ARG A 64 -1.25 11.63 -2.52
C ARG A 64 -0.56 12.69 -3.37
N HIS A 65 0.73 12.90 -3.17
CA HIS A 65 1.50 13.95 -3.86
C HIS A 65 2.01 13.53 -5.24
N VAL A 66 1.80 12.28 -5.65
CA VAL A 66 2.24 11.77 -6.95
C VAL A 66 1.35 12.35 -8.06
N THR A 67 1.98 13.05 -9.01
CA THR A 67 1.29 13.73 -10.12
C THR A 67 1.50 13.04 -11.47
N ASP A 68 2.61 12.33 -11.69
CA ASP A 68 2.88 11.63 -12.97
C ASP A 68 1.85 10.49 -13.17
N PRO A 69 1.04 10.52 -14.23
CA PRO A 69 0.04 9.47 -14.50
C PRO A 69 0.67 8.08 -14.66
N ARG A 70 1.90 7.97 -15.18
CA ARG A 70 2.58 6.68 -15.34
C ARG A 70 2.98 6.09 -14.00
N ALA A 71 3.48 6.93 -13.10
CA ALA A 71 3.78 6.52 -11.73
C ALA A 71 2.51 6.06 -11.00
N ILE A 72 1.39 6.77 -11.18
CA ILE A 72 0.08 6.37 -10.63
C ILE A 72 -0.35 5.02 -11.19
N ASP A 73 -0.21 4.77 -12.49
CA ASP A 73 -0.57 3.49 -13.10
C ASP A 73 0.25 2.32 -12.54
N VAL A 74 1.55 2.53 -12.30
CA VAL A 74 2.43 1.54 -11.65
C VAL A 74 1.98 1.29 -10.21
N LEU A 75 1.65 2.33 -9.45
CA LEU A 75 1.15 2.19 -8.08
C LEU A 75 -0.18 1.44 -8.03
N VAL A 76 -1.10 1.74 -8.95
CA VAL A 76 -2.38 1.03 -9.07
C VAL A 76 -2.16 -0.44 -9.42
N LEU A 77 -1.22 -0.74 -10.33
CA LEU A 77 -0.86 -2.11 -10.67
C LEU A 77 -0.33 -2.86 -9.44
N LYS A 78 0.66 -2.29 -8.75
CA LYS A 78 1.22 -2.88 -7.52
C LYS A 78 0.13 -3.11 -6.48
N GLY A 79 -0.74 -2.13 -6.25
CA GLY A 79 -1.85 -2.27 -5.30
C GLY A 79 -2.91 -3.31 -5.70
N ARG A 80 -3.08 -3.59 -7.01
CA ARG A 80 -3.94 -4.69 -7.49
C ARG A 80 -3.30 -6.05 -7.30
N GLN A 81 -2.00 -6.18 -7.56
CA GLN A 81 -1.23 -7.41 -7.30
C GLN A 81 -1.25 -7.73 -5.80
N ASP A 82 -0.98 -6.72 -4.97
CA ASP A 82 -0.98 -6.82 -3.52
C ASP A 82 -2.35 -7.25 -2.96
N TYR A 83 -3.43 -6.72 -3.54
CA TYR A 83 -4.81 -7.11 -3.22
C TYR A 83 -5.08 -8.57 -3.59
N GLN A 84 -4.65 -8.98 -4.78
CA GLN A 84 -4.82 -10.34 -5.28
C GLN A 84 -4.09 -11.36 -4.40
N GLU A 85 -2.84 -11.08 -4.04
CA GLU A 85 -2.03 -11.90 -3.14
C GLU A 85 -2.67 -12.02 -1.75
N THR A 86 -3.26 -10.93 -1.24
CA THR A 86 -3.89 -10.89 0.08
C THR A 86 -5.19 -11.68 0.10
N MET A 87 -6.06 -11.49 -0.90
CA MET A 87 -7.37 -12.15 -0.96
C MET A 87 -7.31 -13.63 -1.33
N ASN A 88 -6.30 -14.04 -2.10
CA ASN A 88 -6.08 -15.44 -2.45
C ASN A 88 -5.23 -16.19 -1.41
N CYS A 89 -4.92 -15.57 -0.27
CA CYS A 89 -4.10 -16.15 0.80
C CYS A 89 -2.71 -16.64 0.31
N TRP A 90 -2.09 -15.89 -0.61
CA TRP A 90 -0.70 -16.14 -1.03
C TRP A 90 0.29 -15.54 -0.04
N LYS A 91 -0.15 -14.55 0.73
CA LYS A 91 0.61 -13.97 1.84
C LYS A 91 0.41 -14.76 3.13
N GLN A 92 1.38 -14.62 4.02
CA GLN A 92 1.26 -15.03 5.42
C GLN A 92 0.81 -13.85 6.29
N THR A 93 0.29 -14.14 7.50
CA THR A 93 -0.13 -13.16 8.50
C THR A 93 0.90 -12.06 8.74
N ASP A 94 2.18 -12.42 8.84
CA ASP A 94 3.26 -11.49 9.16
C ASP A 94 3.50 -10.48 8.04
N HIS A 95 3.27 -10.87 6.78
CA HIS A 95 3.33 -9.95 5.65
C HIS A 95 2.20 -8.92 5.73
N VAL A 96 0.99 -9.32 6.10
CA VAL A 96 -0.14 -8.40 6.25
C VAL A 96 0.11 -7.45 7.44
N VAL A 97 0.57 -7.96 8.57
CA VAL A 97 0.82 -7.13 9.75
C VAL A 97 2.01 -6.18 9.52
N GLY A 98 3.16 -6.69 9.05
CA GLY A 98 4.39 -5.90 8.90
C GLY A 98 4.41 -4.98 7.68
N ILE A 99 3.80 -5.38 6.55
CA ILE A 99 3.84 -4.55 5.33
C ILE A 99 2.62 -3.63 5.27
N LEU A 100 1.43 -4.14 5.58
CA LEU A 100 0.18 -3.43 5.35
C LEU A 100 -0.29 -2.63 6.57
N LEU A 101 -0.07 -3.13 7.79
CA LEU A 101 -0.56 -2.50 9.03
C LEU A 101 0.50 -1.69 9.81
N GLU A 102 1.79 -1.95 9.61
CA GLU A 102 2.84 -1.27 10.35
C GLU A 102 2.97 0.20 9.91
N SER A 103 2.74 1.11 10.85
CA SER A 103 3.05 2.53 10.68
C SER A 103 4.56 2.72 10.79
N LYS A 104 5.25 2.75 9.65
CA LYS A 104 6.70 3.07 9.56
C LYS A 104 7.01 4.56 9.79
N ASP A 105 6.15 5.27 10.51
CA ASP A 105 6.35 6.68 10.82
C ASP A 105 7.39 6.78 11.94
N ARG A 106 8.57 7.31 11.61
CA ARG A 106 9.56 7.65 12.63
C ARG A 106 9.02 8.84 13.44
N PRO A 107 9.09 8.82 14.79
CA PRO A 107 8.72 9.99 15.58
C PRO A 107 9.56 11.19 15.12
N GLN A 108 8.92 12.34 14.96
CA GLN A 108 9.60 13.59 14.62
C GLN A 108 10.50 13.98 15.80
N ARG A 109 11.81 13.73 15.68
CA ARG A 109 12.81 14.08 16.68
C ARG A 109 13.33 15.50 16.43
N THR A 110 13.58 16.23 17.51
CA THR A 110 14.24 17.54 17.42
C THR A 110 15.68 17.36 16.96
N PHE A 111 16.28 18.42 16.40
CA PHE A 111 17.69 18.41 16.00
C PHE A 111 18.60 17.96 17.16
N LEU A 112 18.37 18.50 18.35
CA LEU A 112 19.20 18.25 19.53
C LEU A 112 19.06 16.80 20.05
N GLN A 113 17.86 16.22 19.93
CA GLN A 113 17.64 14.80 20.23
C GLN A 113 18.37 13.88 19.23
N LYS A 114 18.35 14.22 17.93
CA LYS A 114 19.09 13.47 16.89
C LYS A 114 20.60 13.56 17.11
N PHE A 115 21.08 14.76 17.46
CA PHE A 115 22.49 15.03 17.75
C PHE A 115 22.99 14.19 18.94
N TYR A 116 22.24 14.12 20.04
CA TYR A 116 22.63 13.30 21.20
C TYR A 116 22.54 11.79 20.97
N GLU A 117 21.69 11.32 20.06
CA GLU A 117 21.60 9.90 19.72
C GLU A 117 22.78 9.42 18.85
N GLY A 118 23.57 10.35 18.27
CA GLY A 118 24.75 10.02 17.46
C GLY A 118 24.44 9.24 16.16
N ARG A 119 23.19 9.29 15.70
CA ARG A 119 22.65 8.50 14.57
C ARG A 119 22.40 9.33 13.29
N ASP A 120 23.25 10.32 13.02
CA ASP A 120 23.13 11.11 11.77
C ASP A 120 23.34 10.26 10.50
N GLU A 121 24.05 9.13 10.59
CA GLU A 121 24.27 8.23 9.44
C GLU A 121 23.01 7.41 9.04
N GLU A 122 22.11 7.09 9.98
CA GLU A 122 20.85 6.37 9.71
C GLU A 122 19.72 7.28 9.18
N ALA A 123 19.98 8.59 9.10
CA ALA A 123 19.04 9.60 8.61
C ALA A 123 19.03 9.71 7.08
N ILE A 124 20.02 9.15 6.38
CA ILE A 124 20.09 9.12 4.92
C ILE A 124 19.35 7.88 4.42
N VAL A 125 18.03 7.86 4.57
CA VAL A 125 17.23 7.14 3.56
C VAL A 125 17.15 8.12 2.40
N PRO A 126 17.74 7.84 1.23
CA PRO A 126 17.70 8.79 0.12
C PRO A 126 16.24 9.13 -0.16
N ALA A 127 15.91 10.41 -0.12
CA ALA A 127 14.55 10.91 -0.39
C ALA A 127 14.03 10.48 -1.78
N ALA A 128 14.95 10.03 -2.64
CA ALA A 128 14.67 9.38 -3.89
C ALA A 128 15.47 8.07 -3.98
N SER A 129 14.82 6.93 -3.75
CA SER A 129 15.13 5.77 -4.61
C SER A 129 14.66 6.18 -6.00
N GLY A 130 15.59 6.71 -6.81
CA GLY A 130 15.30 7.16 -8.16
C GLY A 130 14.76 6.02 -9.01
N ILE A 131 13.43 5.98 -9.14
CA ILE A 131 12.64 5.53 -10.30
C ILE A 131 11.40 6.41 -10.34
#